data_AF-A0A5N4EC50-F1
#
_entry.id   AF-A0A5N4EC50-F1
#
_cell.length_a   1.000
_cell.length_b   1.000
_cell.length_c   1.000
_cell.angle_alpha   90.00
_cell.angle_beta   90.00
_cell.angle_gamma   90.00
#
_symmetry.space_group_name_H-M   'P 1'
#
loop_
_entity.id
_entity.type
_entity.pdbx_description
1 polymer ?
#
loop_
_entity_poly.entity_id
_entity_poly.type
_entity_poly.pdbx_seq_one_letter_code
_entity_poly.pdbx_strand_id
1 'polypeptide(L)'
;MSLSHVITFISQRFALKMADVLAFCVLADLYMSLLPSRLNKLLDFEKKKVYTLKVEASNPHVEPRFLYLGPFKDSATVRIVVEDVDEPPVFSKPAYILQIREDAQINTTIGSVTAQDLDAPRNPVKYSVDRHTDMDRIFNIDSGNGSIFTSKLLDRETLLWHNITVIATEINNPKQSSRVPLYIKVLDVNDNPPEFAEFYETFVCEKAKADQVSFI
;
A
#
# COMPACT_ATOMS: atom_id res chain seq x y z
N MET A 1 13.87 24.76 2.48
CA MET A 1 13.38 24.43 3.84
C MET A 1 14.03 23.12 4.26
N SER A 2 14.99 23.20 5.18
CA SER A 2 15.92 22.13 5.56
C SER A 2 15.30 21.26 6.65
N LEU A 3 15.00 19.98 6.36
CA LEU A 3 14.58 19.02 7.39
C LEU A 3 15.82 18.50 8.14
N SER A 4 16.21 19.24 9.16
CA SER A 4 17.24 18.88 10.14
C SER A 4 16.63 18.12 11.32
N HIS A 5 16.04 16.94 11.11
CA HIS A 5 15.58 16.09 12.23
C HIS A 5 15.62 14.62 11.83
N VAL A 6 16.81 14.01 11.82
CA VAL A 6 16.94 12.55 11.78
C VAL A 6 18.10 12.16 12.70
N ILE A 7 17.73 11.63 13.86
CA ILE A 7 18.56 10.93 14.86
C ILE A 7 19.52 11.82 15.66
N THR A 8 19.21 12.00 16.95
CA THR A 8 20.13 12.58 17.94
C THR A 8 21.04 11.47 18.46
N PHE A 9 22.29 11.43 18.00
CA PHE A 9 23.32 10.59 18.61
C PHE A 9 23.89 11.31 19.85
N ILE A 10 23.55 10.84 21.04
CA ILE A 10 24.37 11.09 22.23
C ILE A 10 25.36 9.93 22.29
N SER A 11 26.49 10.05 21.59
CA SER A 11 27.56 9.05 21.63
C SER A 11 28.88 9.73 21.95
N GLN A 12 29.28 9.65 23.22
CA GLN A 12 30.63 9.96 23.69
C GLN A 12 31.52 8.73 23.51
N ARG A 13 31.95 8.39 22.29
CA ARG A 13 33.09 7.47 22.10
C ARG A 13 33.83 7.74 20.79
N PHE A 14 34.93 8.49 20.88
CA PHE A 14 36.14 8.30 20.07
C PHE A 14 37.31 8.96 20.81
N ALA A 15 37.86 8.28 21.82
CA ALA A 15 39.06 8.72 22.52
C ALA A 15 39.95 7.52 22.80
N LEU A 16 40.59 6.96 21.77
CA LEU A 16 41.78 6.13 21.90
C LEU A 16 42.69 6.37 20.69
N LYS A 17 43.32 7.54 20.67
CA LYS A 17 44.60 7.78 20.01
C LYS A 17 45.14 9.13 20.47
N MET A 18 45.78 9.14 21.63
CA MET A 18 46.98 9.91 21.98
C MET A 18 47.24 9.70 23.48
N ALA A 19 48.50 9.46 23.81
CA ALA A 19 49.00 8.93 25.06
C ALA A 19 48.91 9.88 26.27
N ASP A 20 49.02 9.27 27.46
CA ASP A 20 49.63 9.78 28.69
C ASP A 20 49.47 11.27 29.03
N VAL A 21 48.70 11.55 30.08
CA VAL A 21 49.09 12.43 31.20
C VAL A 21 47.98 12.39 32.28
N LEU A 22 48.41 12.01 33.49
CA LEU A 22 47.81 12.24 34.81
C LEU A 22 46.43 11.62 35.12
N ALA A 23 46.52 10.60 35.98
CA ALA A 23 45.48 9.99 36.77
C ALA A 23 44.56 11.02 37.47
N PHE A 24 43.34 11.22 36.96
CA PHE A 24 42.17 11.67 37.75
C PHE A 24 40.81 11.36 37.10
N CYS A 25 40.74 10.85 35.86
CA CYS A 25 39.48 10.68 35.13
C CYS A 25 38.88 9.25 35.10
N VAL A 26 39.39 8.30 35.88
CA VAL A 26 38.95 6.89 35.83
C VAL A 26 37.49 6.67 36.32
N LEU A 27 36.87 7.65 37.00
CA LEU A 27 35.50 7.50 37.51
C LEU A 27 34.40 8.03 36.58
N ALA A 28 34.73 8.77 35.52
CA ALA A 28 33.72 9.29 34.57
C ALA A 28 33.50 8.36 33.35
N ASP A 29 34.50 7.55 32.99
CA ASP A 29 34.45 6.69 31.79
C ASP A 29 33.53 5.47 31.92
N LEU A 30 33.05 5.15 33.13
CA LEU A 30 32.18 4.00 33.36
C LEU A 30 30.68 4.31 33.21
N TYR A 31 30.24 5.58 33.24
CA TYR A 31 28.81 5.91 33.31
C TYR A 31 28.16 6.39 32.00
N MET A 32 28.93 6.65 30.94
CA MET A 32 28.38 7.17 29.66
C MET A 32 28.45 6.19 28.48
N SER A 33 28.62 4.89 28.75
CA SER A 33 28.86 3.89 27.70
C SER A 33 27.62 3.11 27.21
N LEU A 34 26.40 3.48 27.60
CA LEU A 34 25.21 2.64 27.37
C LEU A 34 23.94 3.40 26.95
N LEU A 35 24.03 4.47 26.16
CA LEU A 35 22.84 4.92 25.42
C LEU A 35 22.79 4.22 24.06
N PRO A 36 21.87 3.27 23.84
CA PRO A 36 21.71 2.66 22.54
C PRO A 36 21.34 3.73 21.51
N SER A 37 21.90 3.60 20.31
CA SER A 37 21.49 4.39 19.15
C SER A 37 19.98 4.26 18.96
N ARG A 38 19.25 5.37 19.09
CA ARG A 38 17.79 5.39 18.98
C ARG A 38 17.37 5.91 17.61
N LEU A 39 16.61 5.10 16.89
CA LEU A 39 15.98 5.52 15.66
C LEU A 39 14.80 6.45 15.96
N ASN A 40 14.80 7.66 15.40
CA ASN A 40 13.72 8.64 15.61
C ASN A 40 12.60 8.56 14.56
N LYS A 41 12.81 7.81 13.47
CA LYS A 41 11.84 7.59 12.40
C LYS A 41 12.14 6.27 11.70
N LEU A 42 11.10 5.52 11.32
CA LEU A 42 11.25 4.30 10.53
C LEU A 42 12.07 4.54 9.26
N LEU A 43 12.98 3.61 8.98
CA LEU A 43 13.74 3.55 7.74
C LEU A 43 12.92 2.77 6.70
N ASP A 44 13.11 3.12 5.45
CA ASP A 44 12.37 2.59 4.31
C ASP A 44 13.35 2.60 3.14
N PHE A 45 13.66 1.40 2.64
CA PHE A 45 14.70 1.18 1.64
C PHE A 45 14.28 1.78 0.27
N GLU A 46 13.02 1.63 -0.08
CA GLU A 46 12.36 2.11 -1.30
C GLU A 46 12.42 3.63 -1.36
N LYS A 47 12.29 4.30 -0.21
CA LYS A 47 12.39 5.76 -0.09
C LYS A 47 13.83 6.25 -0.04
N LYS A 48 14.71 5.64 0.77
CA LYS A 48 16.09 6.12 0.95
C LYS A 48 17.05 5.06 1.47
N LYS A 49 17.99 4.69 0.59
CA LYS A 49 18.98 3.62 0.81
C LYS A 49 20.22 4.03 1.62
N VAL A 50 20.57 5.32 1.65
CA VAL A 50 21.80 5.80 2.31
C VAL A 50 21.55 7.12 3.03
N TYR A 51 21.99 7.18 4.29
CA TYR A 51 22.06 8.40 5.08
C TYR A 51 23.51 8.74 5.37
N THR A 52 23.85 10.03 5.30
CA THR A 52 25.17 10.55 5.65
C THR A 52 24.99 11.52 6.79
N LEU A 53 25.59 11.21 7.94
CA LEU A 53 25.52 12.02 9.14
C LEU A 53 26.90 12.59 9.43
N LYS A 54 26.98 13.89 9.70
CA LYS A 54 28.19 14.52 10.25
C LYS A 54 28.04 14.56 11.76
N VAL A 55 28.91 13.84 12.46
CA VAL A 55 28.99 13.85 13.92
C VAL A 55 30.14 14.75 14.34
N GLU A 56 29.94 15.58 15.37
CA GLU A 56 30.98 16.44 15.93
C GLU A 56 31.15 16.07 17.40
N ALA A 57 32.38 15.78 17.80
CA ALA A 57 32.77 15.65 19.20
C ALA A 57 33.40 16.97 19.63
N SER A 58 33.01 17.50 20.78
CA SER A 58 33.62 18.69 21.37
C SER A 58 33.94 18.47 22.84
N ASN A 59 35.02 19.06 23.33
CA ASN A 59 35.34 19.09 24.74
C ASN A 59 34.70 20.35 25.37
N PRO A 60 33.67 20.21 26.23
CA PRO A 60 32.98 21.36 26.80
C PRO A 60 33.71 22.01 27.99
N HIS A 61 34.76 21.39 28.54
CA HIS A 61 35.44 21.80 29.77
C HIS A 61 36.84 22.38 29.54
N VAL A 62 37.01 23.15 28.47
CA VAL A 62 38.30 23.78 28.14
C VAL A 62 38.47 25.04 28.98
N GLU A 63 39.50 25.08 29.81
CA GLU A 63 39.80 26.29 30.58
C GLU A 63 40.13 27.47 29.64
N PRO A 64 39.70 28.71 29.95
CA PRO A 64 39.88 29.87 29.07
C PRO A 64 41.32 30.11 28.61
N ARG A 65 42.30 29.80 29.48
CA ARG A 65 43.73 29.95 29.19
C ARG A 65 44.27 28.97 28.14
N PHE A 66 43.50 27.99 27.70
CA PHE A 66 43.90 27.04 26.67
C PHE A 66 43.13 27.21 25.36
N LEU A 67 42.17 28.14 25.28
CA LEU A 67 41.33 28.32 24.08
C LEU A 67 42.10 28.61 22.79
N TYR A 68 43.33 29.14 22.89
CA TYR A 68 44.19 29.41 21.74
C TYR A 68 44.93 28.17 21.19
N LEU A 69 44.90 27.03 21.89
CA LEU A 69 45.69 25.84 21.54
C LEU A 69 45.03 24.91 20.52
N GLY A 70 43.80 25.18 20.10
CA GLY A 70 43.27 24.50 18.92
C GLY A 70 41.77 24.53 18.77
N PRO A 71 41.26 23.80 17.76
CA PRO A 71 39.88 23.37 17.76
C PRO A 71 39.72 22.24 18.80
N PHE A 72 39.01 22.51 19.90
CA PHE A 72 38.61 21.50 20.88
C PHE A 72 37.41 20.67 20.41
N LYS A 73 37.38 20.44 19.09
CA LYS A 73 36.34 19.74 18.40
C LYS A 73 36.90 19.01 17.20
N ASP A 74 36.34 17.85 16.91
CA ASP A 74 36.61 17.07 15.73
C ASP A 74 35.29 16.58 15.13
N SER A 75 35.26 16.33 13.83
CA SER A 75 34.07 15.84 13.16
C SER A 75 34.35 14.65 12.26
N ALA A 76 33.48 13.65 12.34
CA ALA A 76 33.51 12.48 11.48
C ALA A 76 32.22 12.38 10.66
N THR A 77 32.29 11.67 9.54
CA THR A 77 31.11 11.37 8.73
C THR A 77 30.75 9.90 8.89
N VAL A 78 29.53 9.64 9.35
CA VAL A 78 28.95 8.29 9.47
C VAL A 78 28.05 8.06 8.26
N ARG A 79 28.34 7.00 7.51
CA ARG A 79 27.50 6.55 6.40
C ARG A 79 26.66 5.37 6.87
N ILE A 80 25.35 5.56 6.92
CA ILE A 80 24.38 4.52 7.25
C ILE A 80 23.80 4.01 5.93
N VAL A 81 23.94 2.72 5.69
CA VAL A 81 23.32 2.03 4.55
C VAL A 81 22.09 1.30 5.09
N VAL A 82 20.95 1.50 4.45
CA VAL A 82 19.71 0.77 4.75
C VAL A 82 19.76 -0.54 3.97
N GLU A 83 19.54 -1.64 4.68
CA GLU A 83 19.41 -2.97 4.07
C GLU A 83 17.97 -3.18 3.62
N ASP A 84 17.83 -3.86 2.48
CA ASP A 84 16.55 -4.21 1.90
C ASP A 84 15.95 -5.43 2.62
N VAL A 85 14.63 -5.45 2.78
CA VAL A 85 13.90 -6.56 3.39
C VAL A 85 12.71 -6.88 2.50
N ASP A 86 12.52 -8.17 2.21
CA ASP A 86 11.46 -8.69 1.35
C ASP A 86 10.05 -8.24 1.79
N GLU A 87 9.36 -7.49 0.92
CA GLU A 87 8.02 -6.93 1.14
C GLU A 87 7.00 -7.50 0.14
N PRO A 88 5.71 -7.63 0.53
CA PRO A 88 4.71 -8.13 -0.40
C PRO A 88 4.42 -7.14 -1.54
N PRO A 89 3.99 -7.63 -2.73
CA PRO A 89 3.64 -6.77 -3.85
C PRO A 89 2.59 -5.72 -3.49
N VAL A 90 2.71 -4.51 -4.02
CA VAL A 90 1.78 -3.40 -3.72
C VAL A 90 0.90 -3.09 -4.93
N PHE A 91 -0.41 -3.12 -4.75
CA PHE A 91 -1.35 -2.69 -5.78
C PHE A 91 -1.27 -1.19 -6.04
N SER A 92 -1.40 -0.77 -7.31
CA SER A 92 -1.33 0.64 -7.70
C SER A 92 -2.49 1.50 -7.17
N LYS A 93 -3.60 0.87 -6.77
CA LYS A 93 -4.78 1.52 -6.18
C LYS A 93 -5.25 0.72 -4.96
N PRO A 94 -5.84 1.38 -3.95
CA PRO A 94 -6.39 0.70 -2.78
C PRO A 94 -7.67 -0.10 -3.07
N ALA A 95 -8.35 0.21 -4.18
CA ALA A 95 -9.52 -0.50 -4.69
C ALA A 95 -9.67 -0.26 -6.19
N TYR A 96 -10.35 -1.18 -6.88
CA TYR A 96 -10.68 -1.06 -8.29
C TYR A 96 -12.19 -1.13 -8.51
N ILE A 97 -12.70 -0.31 -9.43
CA ILE A 97 -14.11 -0.32 -9.84
C ILE A 97 -14.12 -0.49 -11.36
N LEU A 98 -14.77 -1.54 -11.83
CA LEU A 98 -14.93 -1.86 -13.24
C LEU A 98 -16.41 -1.98 -13.58
N GLN A 99 -16.74 -1.89 -14.87
CA GLN A 99 -18.11 -1.98 -15.37
C GLN A 99 -18.16 -2.90 -16.59
N ILE A 100 -19.22 -3.69 -16.69
CA ILE A 100 -19.48 -4.57 -17.83
C ILE A 100 -20.99 -4.64 -18.07
N ARG A 101 -21.39 -4.75 -19.33
CA ARG A 101 -22.80 -4.97 -19.68
C ARG A 101 -23.20 -6.42 -19.42
N GLU A 102 -24.44 -6.66 -19.06
CA GLU A 102 -24.92 -8.03 -18.82
C GLU A 102 -24.91 -8.90 -20.09
N ASP A 103 -25.16 -8.28 -21.25
CA ASP A 103 -25.13 -8.93 -22.57
C ASP A 103 -23.71 -9.27 -23.08
N ALA A 104 -22.68 -9.02 -22.27
CA ALA A 104 -21.30 -9.33 -22.63
C ALA A 104 -21.09 -10.85 -22.74
N GLN A 105 -20.42 -11.27 -23.82
CA GLN A 105 -20.11 -12.68 -24.05
C GLN A 105 -19.11 -13.22 -23.01
N ILE A 106 -19.10 -14.54 -22.83
CA ILE A 106 -18.08 -15.22 -22.02
C ILE A 106 -16.69 -14.92 -22.60
N ASN A 107 -15.70 -14.75 -21.71
CA ASN A 107 -14.32 -14.32 -22.00
C ASN A 107 -14.19 -12.85 -22.45
N THR A 108 -15.21 -12.02 -22.22
CA THR A 108 -15.08 -10.57 -22.44
C THR A 108 -14.17 -9.98 -21.37
N THR A 109 -13.16 -9.23 -21.79
CA THR A 109 -12.26 -8.51 -20.87
C THR A 109 -12.96 -7.28 -20.31
N ILE A 110 -12.96 -7.17 -18.99
CA ILE A 110 -13.61 -6.08 -18.23
C ILE A 110 -12.62 -4.93 -18.01
N GLY A 111 -11.37 -5.27 -17.70
CA GLY A 111 -10.31 -4.34 -17.35
C GLY A 111 -9.11 -5.08 -16.76
N SER A 112 -8.20 -4.37 -16.10
CA SER A 112 -7.05 -4.97 -15.46
C SER A 112 -6.72 -4.33 -14.12
N VAL A 113 -6.01 -5.08 -13.28
CA VAL A 113 -5.38 -4.59 -12.06
C VAL A 113 -3.87 -4.65 -12.19
N THR A 114 -3.17 -3.84 -11.41
CA THR A 114 -1.70 -3.82 -11.42
C THR A 114 -1.16 -3.76 -10.01
N ALA A 115 -0.19 -4.62 -9.73
CA ALA A 115 0.63 -4.64 -8.54
C ALA A 115 2.11 -4.68 -8.93
N GLN A 116 2.95 -4.12 -8.07
CA GLN A 116 4.40 -4.09 -8.24
C GLN A 116 5.06 -4.46 -6.91
N ASP A 117 6.02 -5.37 -7.01
CA ASP A 117 6.99 -5.60 -5.95
C ASP A 117 8.09 -4.52 -6.06
N LEU A 118 8.39 -3.86 -4.94
CA LEU A 118 9.27 -2.70 -4.89
C LEU A 118 10.69 -3.04 -4.44
N ASP A 119 10.94 -4.30 -4.09
CA ASP A 119 12.23 -4.79 -3.59
C ASP A 119 13.31 -4.73 -4.67
N ALA A 120 14.57 -4.81 -4.26
CA ALA A 120 15.72 -4.84 -5.17
C ALA A 120 16.48 -6.19 -5.08
N PRO A 121 16.49 -7.00 -6.16
CA PRO A 121 15.86 -6.78 -7.47
C PRO A 121 14.34 -6.97 -7.42
N ARG A 122 13.61 -6.32 -8.34
CA ARG A 122 12.16 -6.46 -8.44
C ARG A 122 11.77 -7.90 -8.70
N ASN A 123 10.88 -8.43 -7.88
CA ASN A 123 10.36 -9.77 -8.08
C ASN A 123 9.15 -9.79 -9.03
N PRO A 124 9.01 -10.83 -9.87
CA PRO A 124 7.84 -10.96 -10.72
C PRO A 124 6.62 -11.36 -9.90
N VAL A 125 5.46 -10.79 -10.27
CA VAL A 125 4.19 -10.91 -9.54
C VAL A 125 3.19 -11.72 -10.37
N LYS A 126 2.44 -12.60 -9.70
CA LYS A 126 1.30 -13.32 -10.27
C LYS A 126 -0.02 -12.87 -9.66
N TYR A 127 -1.06 -12.86 -10.48
CA TYR A 127 -2.41 -12.48 -10.07
C TYR A 127 -3.34 -13.68 -9.97
N SER A 128 -4.27 -13.63 -9.01
CA SER A 128 -5.35 -14.61 -8.86
C SER A 128 -6.60 -13.99 -8.21
N VAL A 129 -7.77 -14.59 -8.46
CA VAL A 129 -9.03 -14.19 -7.79
C VAL A 129 -9.21 -15.04 -6.54
N ASP A 130 -9.53 -14.41 -5.41
CA ASP A 130 -9.87 -15.11 -4.17
C ASP A 130 -11.24 -15.79 -4.31
N ARG A 131 -11.21 -17.13 -4.41
CA ARG A 131 -12.42 -17.94 -4.65
C ARG A 131 -13.42 -17.94 -3.50
N HIS A 132 -13.04 -17.47 -2.31
CA HIS A 132 -14.01 -17.26 -1.23
C HIS A 132 -14.93 -16.06 -1.51
N THR A 133 -14.49 -15.11 -2.35
CA THR A 133 -15.25 -13.92 -2.72
C THR A 133 -15.94 -14.04 -4.09
N ASP A 134 -15.58 -15.08 -4.86
CA ASP A 134 -16.19 -15.42 -6.16
C ASP A 134 -16.43 -16.94 -6.22
N MET A 135 -17.35 -17.43 -5.38
CA MET A 135 -17.64 -18.86 -5.23
C MET A 135 -18.16 -19.48 -6.54
N ASP A 136 -18.95 -18.70 -7.29
CA ASP A 136 -19.51 -19.12 -8.57
C ASP A 136 -18.50 -19.06 -9.71
N ARG A 137 -17.27 -18.59 -9.48
CA ARG A 137 -16.21 -18.48 -10.50
C ARG A 137 -16.68 -17.70 -11.73
N ILE A 138 -17.39 -16.60 -11.50
CA ILE A 138 -17.93 -15.74 -12.54
C ILE A 138 -16.80 -15.00 -13.24
N PHE A 139 -15.73 -14.67 -12.51
CA PHE A 139 -14.60 -13.90 -13.01
C PHE A 139 -13.31 -14.71 -12.99
N ASN A 140 -12.50 -14.50 -14.01
CA ASN A 140 -11.14 -14.99 -14.10
C ASN A 140 -10.16 -13.85 -14.32
N ILE A 141 -8.90 -14.11 -14.02
CA ILE A 141 -7.81 -13.15 -14.17
C ILE A 141 -6.62 -13.82 -14.85
N ASP A 142 -6.00 -13.12 -15.78
CA ASP A 142 -4.74 -13.53 -16.37
C ASP A 142 -3.61 -13.36 -15.34
N SER A 143 -2.90 -14.47 -15.07
CA SER A 143 -1.91 -14.51 -14.00
C SER A 143 -0.67 -13.64 -14.26
N GLY A 144 -0.37 -13.29 -15.52
CA GLY A 144 0.84 -12.55 -15.88
C GLY A 144 0.62 -11.04 -16.03
N ASN A 145 -0.56 -10.62 -16.49
CA ASN A 145 -0.84 -9.20 -16.76
C ASN A 145 -2.00 -8.60 -15.94
N GLY A 146 -2.71 -9.41 -15.15
CA GLY A 146 -3.79 -8.94 -14.27
C GLY A 146 -5.08 -8.55 -15.00
N SER A 147 -5.27 -8.96 -16.25
CA SER A 147 -6.51 -8.71 -17.02
C SER A 147 -7.64 -9.59 -16.50
N ILE A 148 -8.77 -8.97 -16.20
CA ILE A 148 -9.96 -9.61 -15.64
C ILE A 148 -10.99 -9.80 -16.75
N PHE A 149 -11.58 -10.98 -16.82
CA PHE A 149 -12.55 -11.35 -17.83
C PHE A 149 -13.67 -12.23 -17.27
N THR A 150 -14.83 -12.20 -17.93
CA THR A 150 -15.99 -13.03 -17.56
C THR A 150 -15.76 -14.49 -17.94
N SER A 151 -16.24 -15.41 -17.10
CA SER A 151 -16.25 -16.85 -17.38
C SER A 151 -17.67 -17.43 -17.41
N LYS A 152 -18.65 -16.61 -17.05
CA LYS A 152 -20.08 -16.90 -17.11
C LYS A 152 -20.82 -15.71 -17.70
N LEU A 153 -22.05 -15.96 -18.14
CA LEU A 153 -22.99 -14.90 -18.46
C LEU A 153 -23.36 -14.12 -17.20
N LEU A 154 -23.64 -12.84 -17.39
CA LEU A 154 -24.07 -11.93 -16.35
C LEU A 154 -25.54 -11.63 -16.55
N ASP A 155 -26.21 -11.33 -15.45
CA ASP A 155 -27.61 -10.94 -15.43
C ASP A 155 -27.75 -9.91 -14.31
N ARG A 156 -28.07 -8.67 -14.70
CA ARG A 156 -28.18 -7.55 -13.79
C ARG A 156 -29.41 -7.71 -12.88
N GLU A 157 -30.50 -8.26 -13.39
CA GLU A 157 -31.70 -8.54 -12.60
C GLU A 157 -31.41 -9.54 -11.48
N THR A 158 -30.50 -10.49 -11.71
CA THR A 158 -29.99 -11.39 -10.66
C THR A 158 -29.04 -10.67 -9.69
N LEU A 159 -28.01 -9.99 -10.17
CA LEU A 159 -27.03 -9.33 -9.30
C LEU A 159 -26.33 -8.12 -9.95
N LEU A 160 -26.59 -6.93 -9.42
CA LEU A 160 -26.03 -5.66 -9.92
C LEU A 160 -24.53 -5.47 -9.64
N TRP A 161 -24.05 -5.92 -8.47
CA TRP A 161 -22.68 -5.68 -8.01
C TRP A 161 -22.01 -6.98 -7.59
N HIS A 162 -20.83 -7.23 -8.15
CA HIS A 162 -19.93 -8.28 -7.70
C HIS A 162 -18.76 -7.68 -6.94
N ASN A 163 -18.57 -8.14 -5.71
CA ASN A 163 -17.51 -7.68 -4.82
C ASN A 163 -16.51 -8.82 -4.64
N ILE A 164 -15.43 -8.79 -5.41
CA ILE A 164 -14.41 -9.84 -5.40
C ILE A 164 -13.09 -9.30 -4.88
N THR A 165 -12.23 -10.19 -4.39
CA THR A 165 -10.87 -9.85 -3.95
C THR A 165 -9.87 -10.41 -4.94
N VAL A 166 -8.93 -9.58 -5.39
CA VAL A 166 -7.80 -10.00 -6.20
C VAL A 166 -6.56 -10.10 -5.33
N ILE A 167 -5.77 -11.14 -5.56
CA ILE A 167 -4.53 -11.43 -4.85
C ILE A 167 -3.36 -11.25 -5.82
N ALA A 168 -2.36 -10.49 -5.40
CA ALA A 168 -1.05 -10.43 -6.04
C ALA A 168 -0.05 -11.19 -5.17
N THR A 169 0.72 -12.08 -5.77
CA THR A 169 1.66 -12.96 -5.06
C THR A 169 2.99 -12.96 -5.76
N GLU A 170 4.07 -12.88 -5.00
CA GLU A 170 5.40 -13.02 -5.54
C GLU A 170 5.62 -14.44 -6.08
N ILE A 171 6.25 -14.58 -7.25
CA ILE A 171 6.44 -15.90 -7.88
C ILE A 171 7.34 -16.80 -7.04
N ASN A 172 8.38 -16.25 -6.41
CA ASN A 172 9.40 -17.03 -5.72
C ASN A 172 9.07 -17.23 -4.23
N ASN A 173 8.26 -16.36 -3.63
CA ASN A 173 7.83 -16.46 -2.25
C ASN A 173 6.30 -16.32 -2.10
N PRO A 174 5.54 -17.42 -2.14
CA PRO A 174 4.08 -17.38 -2.01
C PRO A 174 3.57 -16.80 -0.68
N LYS A 175 4.42 -16.67 0.34
CA LYS A 175 4.06 -16.01 1.61
C LYS A 175 3.93 -14.50 1.44
N GLN A 176 4.65 -13.92 0.47
CA GLN A 176 4.54 -12.52 0.10
C GLN A 176 3.36 -12.34 -0.85
N SER A 177 2.24 -11.90 -0.28
CA SER A 177 1.04 -11.61 -1.04
C SER A 177 0.31 -10.41 -0.49
N SER A 178 -0.38 -9.71 -1.38
CA SER A 178 -1.30 -8.64 -1.04
C SER A 178 -2.66 -8.89 -1.66
N ARG A 179 -3.67 -8.21 -1.12
CA ARG A 179 -5.06 -8.32 -1.52
C ARG A 179 -5.61 -6.94 -1.84
N VAL A 180 -6.47 -6.85 -2.85
CA VAL A 180 -7.18 -5.62 -3.19
C VAL A 180 -8.66 -5.93 -3.49
N PRO A 181 -9.60 -5.12 -2.98
CA PRO A 181 -11.01 -5.24 -3.37
C PRO A 181 -11.22 -4.75 -4.81
N LEU A 182 -12.05 -5.48 -5.54
CA LEU A 182 -12.48 -5.20 -6.88
C LEU A 182 -14.01 -5.24 -6.95
N TYR A 183 -14.61 -4.11 -7.31
CA TYR A 183 -16.04 -3.93 -7.46
C TYR A 183 -16.39 -3.93 -8.94
N ILE A 184 -17.25 -4.85 -9.37
CA ILE A 184 -17.69 -4.96 -10.76
C ILE A 184 -19.17 -4.62 -10.80
N LYS A 185 -19.51 -3.55 -11.53
CA LYS A 185 -20.91 -3.14 -11.76
C LYS A 185 -21.41 -3.74 -13.07
N VAL A 186 -22.52 -4.45 -13.01
CA VAL A 186 -23.23 -4.91 -14.21
C VAL A 186 -24.11 -3.77 -14.72
N LEU A 187 -23.98 -3.44 -16.00
CA LEU A 187 -24.75 -2.40 -16.67
C LEU A 187 -25.96 -3.01 -17.37
N ASP A 188 -27.08 -2.31 -17.20
CA ASP A 188 -28.40 -2.67 -17.69
C ASP A 188 -28.49 -2.67 -19.22
N VAL A 189 -29.23 -3.65 -19.72
CA VAL A 189 -29.64 -3.85 -21.09
C VAL A 189 -31.12 -4.18 -21.03
N ASN A 190 -31.93 -3.49 -21.84
CA ASN A 190 -33.36 -3.72 -21.85
C ASN A 190 -33.70 -5.02 -22.60
N ASP A 191 -33.52 -6.16 -21.93
CA ASP A 191 -33.78 -7.51 -22.41
C ASP A 191 -35.04 -8.14 -21.79
N ASN A 192 -35.63 -7.47 -20.81
CA ASN A 192 -36.89 -7.85 -20.17
C ASN A 192 -38.06 -7.05 -20.78
N PRO A 193 -38.99 -7.69 -21.51
CA PRO A 193 -40.18 -7.00 -22.02
C PRO A 193 -41.11 -6.59 -20.87
N PRO A 194 -41.93 -5.53 -21.05
CA PRO A 194 -42.92 -5.18 -20.06
C PRO A 194 -43.97 -6.29 -19.92
N GLU A 195 -44.24 -6.69 -18.68
CA GLU A 195 -45.28 -7.67 -18.35
C GLU A 195 -46.34 -7.05 -17.45
N PHE A 196 -47.60 -7.40 -17.71
CA PHE A 196 -48.71 -7.07 -16.82
C PHE A 196 -48.74 -8.09 -15.68
N ALA A 197 -48.79 -7.61 -14.43
CA ALA A 197 -48.69 -8.47 -13.24
C ALA A 197 -49.94 -9.34 -13.02
N GLU A 198 -51.12 -8.85 -13.40
CA GLU A 198 -52.40 -9.49 -13.12
C GLU A 198 -53.45 -9.27 -14.21
N PHE A 199 -54.58 -9.97 -14.08
CA PHE A 199 -55.80 -9.66 -14.81
C PHE A 199 -56.45 -8.42 -14.21
N TYR A 200 -56.65 -7.40 -15.03
CA TYR A 200 -57.20 -6.12 -14.64
C TYR A 200 -58.67 -6.04 -15.03
N GLU A 201 -59.57 -5.88 -14.05
CA GLU A 201 -61.00 -5.65 -14.27
C GLU A 201 -61.40 -4.26 -13.76
N THR A 202 -62.21 -3.54 -14.54
CA THR A 202 -62.77 -2.24 -14.14
C THR A 202 -64.24 -2.19 -14.52
N PHE A 203 -65.01 -1.38 -13.79
CA PHE A 203 -66.45 -1.23 -13.98
C PHE A 203 -66.76 0.14 -14.58
N VAL A 204 -67.53 0.15 -15.68
CA VAL A 204 -67.99 1.37 -16.34
C VAL A 204 -69.52 1.38 -16.38
N CYS A 205 -70.12 2.52 -16.00
CA CYS A 205 -71.57 2.70 -16.06
C CYS A 205 -72.05 2.80 -17.52
N GLU A 206 -73.20 2.20 -17.84
CA GLU A 206 -73.81 2.29 -19.19
C GLU A 206 -74.05 3.73 -19.67
N LYS A 207 -74.14 4.69 -18.74
CA LYS A 207 -74.35 6.12 -19.01
C LYS A 207 -73.05 6.93 -19.07
N ALA A 208 -71.90 6.26 -19.06
CA ALA A 208 -70.60 6.93 -19.14
C ALA A 208 -70.51 7.77 -20.43
N LYS A 209 -69.94 8.97 -20.30
CA LYS A 209 -69.71 9.85 -21.45
C LYS A 209 -68.48 9.38 -22.23
N ALA A 210 -68.38 9.78 -23.50
CA ALA A 210 -67.14 9.63 -24.26
C ALA A 210 -65.96 10.26 -23.50
N ASP A 211 -64.79 9.63 -23.61
CA ASP A 211 -63.52 10.01 -22.95
C ASP A 211 -63.53 9.96 -21.41
N GLN A 212 -64.55 9.36 -20.80
CA GLN A 212 -64.59 9.14 -19.37
C GLN A 212 -63.55 8.07 -18.96
N VAL A 213 -62.57 8.47 -18.15
CA VAL A 213 -61.52 7.59 -17.64
C VAL A 213 -62.08 6.63 -16.59
N SER A 214 -61.84 5.34 -16.77
CA SER A 214 -62.03 4.31 -15.75
C SER A 214 -60.69 3.87 -15.20
N PHE A 215 -60.60 3.75 -13.89
CA PHE A 215 -59.39 3.29 -13.21
C PHE A 215 -59.46 1.78 -13.02
N ILE A 216 -58.33 1.14 -13.23
CA ILE A 216 -58.07 -0.26 -12.89
C ILE A 216 -57.69 -0.33 -11.41
#